data_AF-A0A1I1FML8-F1
#
_entry.id   AF-A0A1I1FML8-F1
#
_cell.length_a   1.000
_cell.length_b   1.000
_cell.length_c   1.000
_cell.angle_alpha   90.00
_cell.angle_beta   90.00
_cell.angle_gamma   90.00
#
_symmetry.space_group_name_H-M   'P 1'
#
loop_
_entity.id
_entity.type
_entity.pdbx_description
1 polymer ?
#
loop_
_entity_poly.entity_id
_entity_poly.type
_entity_poly.pdbx_seq_one_letter_code
_entity_poly.pdbx_strand_id
1 'polypeptide(L)' 'MAIGPKNKEVYEDVTAAQNSSLDWLISELMDTFAVAAREVYRHPDISYKNLTEARTAKW' A
#
# COMPACT_ATOMS: atom_id res chain seq x y z
N MET A 1 -1.37 -14.50 -2.27
CA MET A 1 -1.60 -14.88 -3.69
C MET A 1 -2.82 -14.13 -4.22
N ALA A 2 -2.78 -13.58 -5.44
CA ALA A 2 -3.91 -12.85 -6.03
C ALA A 2 -4.83 -13.82 -6.79
N ILE A 3 -6.14 -13.75 -6.55
CA ILE A 3 -7.14 -14.65 -7.15
C ILE A 3 -8.16 -13.86 -7.97
N GLY A 4 -8.52 -14.34 -9.16
CA GLY A 4 -9.56 -13.72 -9.99
C GLY A 4 -9.13 -13.44 -11.43
N PRO A 5 -10.02 -12.86 -12.24
CA PRO A 5 -9.72 -12.53 -13.63
C PRO A 5 -8.71 -11.37 -13.70
N LYS A 6 -7.96 -11.32 -14.81
CA LYS A 6 -6.94 -10.30 -15.06
C LYS A 6 -7.51 -8.89 -14.87
N ASN A 7 -6.82 -8.05 -14.11
CA ASN A 7 -7.22 -6.68 -13.72
C ASN A 7 -8.49 -6.60 -12.84
N LYS A 8 -8.84 -7.69 -12.13
CA LYS A 8 -9.88 -7.76 -11.09
C LYS A 8 -9.50 -8.74 -9.98
N GLU A 9 -8.20 -8.97 -9.80
CA GLU A 9 -7.70 -9.91 -8.82
C GLU A 9 -7.96 -9.40 -7.40
N VAL A 10 -8.27 -10.30 -6.48
CA VAL A 10 -8.37 -10.02 -5.05
C VAL A 10 -7.05 -10.44 -4.43
N TYR A 11 -6.36 -9.47 -3.84
CA TYR A 11 -5.13 -9.70 -3.09
C TYR A 11 -5.46 -10.06 -1.64
N GLU A 12 -4.57 -10.83 -1.03
CA GLU A 12 -4.67 -11.18 0.38
C GLU A 12 -4.50 -9.95 1.27
N ASP A 13 -5.08 -10.01 2.46
CA ASP A 13 -4.92 -8.93 3.42
C ASP A 13 -3.50 -8.94 4.00
N VAL A 14 -2.97 -7.74 4.22
CA VAL A 14 -1.64 -7.53 4.80
C VAL A 14 -1.66 -8.01 6.26
N THR A 15 -0.70 -8.86 6.63
CA THR A 15 -0.58 -9.34 8.02
C THR A 15 -0.21 -8.19 8.98
N ALA A 16 -0.42 -8.39 10.28
CA ALA A 16 -0.05 -7.40 11.30
C ALA A 16 1.45 -7.06 11.25
N ALA A 17 2.32 -8.07 11.14
CA ALA A 17 3.77 -7.88 11.08
C ALA A 17 4.18 -7.09 9.83
N GLN A 18 3.58 -7.38 8.68
CA GLN A 18 3.86 -6.65 7.45
C GLN A 18 3.41 -5.18 7.53
N ASN A 19 2.26 -4.89 8.16
CA ASN A 19 1.84 -3.51 8.39
C ASN A 19 2.81 -2.78 9.33
N SER A 20 3.29 -3.42 10.39
CA SER A 20 4.31 -2.81 11.26
C SER A 20 5.63 -2.54 10.53
N SER A 21 6.06 -3.45 9.66
CA SER A 21 7.25 -3.22 8.82
C SER A 21 7.04 -2.10 7.80
N LEU A 22 5.83 -1.99 7.23
CA LEU A 22 5.49 -0.96 6.24
C LEU A 22 5.45 0.43 6.86
N ASP A 23 4.83 0.57 8.03
CA ASP A 23 4.75 1.81 8.80
C ASP A 23 6.15 2.37 9.13
N TRP A 24 7.05 1.49 9.61
CA TRP A 24 8.44 1.85 9.85
C TRP A 24 9.14 2.29 8.56
N LEU A 25 9.02 1.51 7.48
CA LEU A 25 9.68 1.83 6.21
C LEU A 25 9.20 3.17 5.63
N ILE A 26 7.90 3.46 5.67
CA ILE A 26 7.35 4.71 5.14
C ILE A 26 7.84 5.90 5.96
N SER A 27 7.91 5.76 7.30
CA SER A 27 8.46 6.79 8.17
C SER A 27 9.92 7.12 7.81
N GLU A 28 10.77 6.10 7.65
CA GLU A 28 12.18 6.29 7.27
C GLU A 28 12.33 6.97 5.90
N LEU A 29 11.50 6.59 4.92
CA LEU A 29 11.51 7.20 3.60
C LEU A 29 11.06 8.66 3.63
N MET A 30 10.01 8.96 4.40
CA MET A 30 9.52 10.33 4.57
C MET A 30 10.59 11.23 5.18
N ASP A 31 11.26 10.77 6.22
CA ASP A 31 12.32 11.53 6.90
C ASP A 31 13.56 11.67 6.01
N THR A 32 13.97 10.61 5.32
CA THR A 32 15.14 10.62 4.43
C THR A 32 14.98 11.58 3.25
N PHE A 33 13.78 11.63 2.66
CA PHE A 33 13.51 12.41 1.45
C PHE A 33 12.75 13.71 1.71
N ALA A 34 12.47 14.04 2.97
CA ALA A 34 11.65 15.18 3.37
C ALA A 34 10.28 15.23 2.66
N VAL A 35 9.63 14.07 2.55
CA VAL A 35 8.32 13.92 1.91
C VAL A 35 7.22 14.05 2.96
N ALA A 36 6.22 14.89 2.68
CA ALA A 36 5.07 15.05 3.58
C ALA A 36 4.12 13.85 3.48
N ALA A 37 3.47 13.45 4.58
CA ALA A 37 2.53 12.33 4.63
C ALA A 37 1.41 12.42 3.57
N ARG A 38 0.95 13.63 3.26
CA ARG A 38 -0.08 13.89 2.25
C ARG A 38 0.35 13.54 0.81
N GLU A 39 1.65 13.35 0.58
CA GLU A 39 2.21 12.93 -0.69
C GLU A 39 2.42 11.40 -0.78
N VAL A 40 1.96 10.66 0.23
CA VAL A 40 1.95 9.19 0.24
C VAL A 40 0.55 8.71 -0.07
N TYR A 41 0.38 8.08 -1.24
CA TYR A 41 -0.93 7.71 -1.78
C TYR A 41 -1.04 6.19 -1.93
N ARG A 42 -2.26 5.65 -1.84
CA ARG A 42 -2.49 4.29 -2.31
C ARG A 42 -2.49 4.31 -3.84
N HIS A 43 -2.12 3.19 -4.40
CA HIS A 43 -2.06 3.03 -5.84
C HIS A 43 -3.39 3.33 -6.57
N PRO A 44 -4.58 2.94 -6.05
CA PRO A 44 -5.86 3.33 -6.64
C PRO A 44 -6.15 4.85 -6.61
N ASP A 45 -5.50 5.60 -5.71
CA ASP A 45 -5.75 7.05 -5.57
C ASP A 45 -5.11 7.87 -6.71
N ILE A 46 -4.06 7.35 -7.37
CA ILE A 46 -3.33 8.04 -8.45
C ILE A 46 -3.56 7.37 -9.82
N SER A 47 -3.75 6.06 -9.86
CA SER A 47 -3.87 5.31 -11.12
C SER A 47 -4.99 4.29 -11.03
N TYR A 48 -5.76 4.13 -12.12
CA TYR A 48 -6.87 3.19 -12.21
C TYR A 48 -6.35 1.74 -12.28
N LYS A 49 -5.84 1.24 -11.15
CA LYS A 49 -5.39 -0.13 -10.92
C LYS A 49 -6.44 -0.88 -10.08
N ASN A 50 -6.17 -2.15 -9.79
CA ASN A 50 -7.06 -2.98 -8.99
C ASN A 50 -7.35 -2.37 -7.61
N LEU A 51 -8.63 -2.18 -7.29
CA LEU A 51 -9.10 -1.57 -6.03
C LEU A 51 -8.70 -2.35 -4.76
N THR A 52 -8.33 -3.61 -4.93
CA THR A 52 -7.91 -4.53 -3.86
C THR A 52 -6.42 -4.42 -3.54
N GLU A 53 -5.62 -3.80 -4.40
CA GLU A 53 -4.19 -3.59 -4.16
C GLU A 53 -3.99 -2.63 -2.98
N ALA A 54 -3.16 -3.05 -2.01
CA ALA A 54 -2.84 -2.29 -0.80
C ALA A 54 -4.07 -1.86 0.04
N ARG A 55 -5.23 -2.51 -0.14
CA ARG A 55 -6.49 -2.14 0.53
C ARG A 55 -6.39 -2.16 2.05
N THR A 56 -5.62 -3.08 2.61
CA THR A 56 -5.44 -3.25 4.06
C THR A 56 -4.07 -2.79 4.56
N ALA A 57 -3.27 -2.18 3.70
CA ALA A 57 -2.03 -1.54 4.09
C ALA A 57 -2.30 -0.29 4.95
N LYS A 58 -1.50 -0.14 6.01
CA LYS A 58 -1.55 0.99 6.94
C LYS A 58 -0.14 1.51 7.18
N TRP A 59 -0.02 2.83 7.24
CA TRP A 59 1.17 3.64 7.52
C TRP A 59 0.72 5.03 7.99
#